data_AF-A0AB38S9Z6-F1
#
_entry.id   AF-A0AB38S9Z6-F1
#
_cell.length_a   1.000
_cell.length_b   1.000
_cell.length_c   1.000
_cell.angle_alpha   90.00
_cell.angle_beta   90.00
_cell.angle_gamma   90.00
#
_symmetry.space_group_name_H-M   'P 1'
#
loop_
_entity.id
_entity.type
_entity.pdbx_description
1 polymer ?
#
loop_
_entity_poly.entity_id
_entity_poly.type
_entity_poly.pdbx_seq_one_letter_code
_entity_poly.pdbx_strand_id
1 'polypeptide(L)' 'MPEPTEQEIRERAHRLWEQAGKPEGREDEFWRAAEQQLRNEDKSNTTRTPDTL' A
#
# COMPACT_ATOMS: atom_id res chain seq x y z
N MET A 1 -3.78 14.04 10.11
CA MET A 1 -3.99 13.41 8.79
C MET A 1 -3.97 11.92 9.05
N PRO A 2 -4.93 11.13 8.56
CA PRO A 2 -4.84 9.68 8.74
C PRO A 2 -3.55 9.22 8.05
N GLU A 3 -2.66 8.62 8.84
CA GLU A 3 -1.50 7.94 8.28
C GLU A 3 -2.01 6.61 7.70
N PRO A 4 -1.53 6.19 6.52
CA PRO A 4 -1.95 4.93 5.94
C PRO A 4 -1.62 3.79 6.90
N THR A 5 -2.57 2.87 7.07
CA THR A 5 -2.38 1.76 8.01
C THR A 5 -1.37 0.77 7.47
N GLU A 6 -0.63 0.07 8.34
CA GLU A 6 0.30 -1.00 7.92
C GLU A 6 -0.36 -2.05 7.03
N GLN A 7 -1.66 -2.30 7.22
CA GLN A 7 -2.44 -3.24 6.44
C GLN A 7 -2.61 -2.77 5.00
N GLU A 8 -2.95 -1.49 4.79
CA GLU A 8 -3.05 -0.89 3.46
C GLU A 8 -1.69 -0.81 2.77
N ILE A 9 -0.65 -0.42 3.52
CA ILE A 9 0.72 -0.38 3.01
C ILE A 9 1.13 -1.78 2.55
N ARG A 10 0.85 -2.81 3.34
CA ARG A 10 1.13 -4.20 2.99
C ARG A 10 0.39 -4.66 1.75
N GLU A 11 -0.92 -4.43 1.66
CA GLU A 11 -1.71 -4.83 0.48
C GLU A 11 -1.19 -4.13 -0.78
N ARG A 12 -0.88 -2.84 -0.67
CA ARG A 12 -0.39 -2.05 -1.80
C ARG A 12 1.03 -2.44 -2.20
N ALA A 13 1.91 -2.67 -1.24
CA ALA A 13 3.27 -3.14 -1.44
C ALA A 13 3.28 -4.53 -2.07
N HIS A 14 2.47 -5.45 -1.54
CA HIS A 14 2.33 -6.80 -2.08
C HIS A 14 1.84 -6.72 -3.52
N ARG A 15 0.77 -5.98 -3.80
CA ARG A 15 0.25 -5.82 -5.17
C ARG A 15 1.28 -5.22 -6.15
N LEU A 16 2.09 -4.26 -5.71
CA LEU A 16 3.18 -3.71 -6.53
C LEU A 16 4.28 -4.74 -6.76
N TRP A 17 4.65 -5.48 -5.72
CA TRP A 17 5.64 -6.55 -5.78
C TRP A 17 5.20 -7.71 -6.69
N GLU A 18 3.93 -8.14 -6.62
CA GLU A 18 3.36 -9.16 -7.49
C GLU A 18 3.36 -8.71 -8.96
N GLN A 19 2.95 -7.46 -9.23
CA GLN A 19 2.98 -6.91 -10.59
C GLN A 19 4.40 -6.78 -11.14
N ALA A 20 5.38 -6.53 -10.28
CA ALA A 20 6.80 -6.48 -10.64
C ALA A 20 7.43 -7.87 -10.84
N GLY A 21 6.68 -8.96 -10.64
CA GLY A 21 7.17 -10.32 -10.81
C GLY A 21 7.84 -10.92 -9.57
N LYS A 22 7.54 -10.38 -8.38
CA LYS A 22 8.03 -10.86 -7.07
C LYS A 22 9.55 -10.95 -6.99
N PRO A 23 10.30 -9.87 -7.27
CA PRO A 23 11.74 -9.85 -7.07
C PRO A 23 12.07 -10.07 -5.58
N GLU A 24 12.79 -11.15 -5.28
CA GLU A 24 13.24 -11.48 -3.93
C GLU A 24 14.21 -10.39 -3.41
N GLY A 25 13.97 -9.90 -2.18
CA GLY A 25 14.81 -8.87 -1.55
C GLY A 25 14.54 -7.42 -1.99
N ARG A 26 13.47 -7.16 -2.75
CA ARG A 26 13.02 -5.78 -3.07
C ARG A 26 11.73 -5.38 -2.37
N GLU A 27 11.19 -6.23 -1.49
CA GLU A 27 9.93 -6.00 -0.78
C GLU A 27 9.95 -4.69 0.02
N ASP A 28 11.06 -4.34 0.68
CA ASP A 28 11.24 -3.05 1.37
C ASP A 28 11.09 -1.82 0.46
N GLU A 29 11.57 -1.91 -0.79
CA GLU A 29 11.46 -0.83 -1.78
C GLU A 29 10.00 -0.63 -2.17
N PHE A 30 9.25 -1.73 -2.37
CA PHE A 30 7.82 -1.68 -2.64
C PHE A 30 7.01 -1.24 -1.42
N TRP A 31 7.42 -1.60 -0.20
CA TRP A 31 6.79 -1.17 1.05
C TRP A 31 6.86 0.35 1.21
N ARG A 32 8.05 0.92 1.04
CA ARG A 32 8.26 2.37 1.11
C ARG A 32 7.56 3.12 -0.02
N ALA A 33 7.55 2.57 -1.23
CA ALA A 33 6.82 3.13 -2.36
C ALA A 33 5.29 3.10 -2.14
N ALA A 34 4.78 2.03 -1.52
CA ALA A 34 3.37 1.89 -1.18
C ALA A 34 2.95 2.89 -0.09
N GLU A 35 3.72 3.01 0.98
CA GLU A 35 3.49 3.97 2.07
C GLU A 35 3.43 5.41 1.53
N GLN A 36 4.39 5.77 0.68
CA GLN A 36 4.46 7.11 0.12
C GLN A 36 3.32 7.40 -0.87
N GLN A 37 2.90 6.39 -1.66
CA GLN A 37 1.74 6.51 -2.54
C GLN A 37 0.45 6.64 -1.73
N LEU A 38 0.21 5.79 -0.73
CA LEU A 38 -0.99 5.84 0.08
C LEU A 38 -1.08 7.16 0.85
N ARG A 39 0.00 7.62 1.47
CA ARG A 39 0.09 8.95 2.09
C ARG A 39 -0.35 10.09 1.15
N ASN A 40 -0.09 9.94 -0.15
CA ASN A 40 -0.44 10.96 -1.14
C ASN A 40 -1.85 10.75 -1.73
N GLU A 41 -2.30 9.50 -1.84
CA GLU A 41 -3.55 9.06 -2.47
C GLU A 41 -4.75 9.08 -1.50
N ASP A 42 -4.51 8.88 -0.19
CA ASP A 42 -5.55 8.87 0.86
C ASP A 42 -6.32 10.19 0.97
N LYS A 43 -5.71 11.29 0.52
CA LYS A 43 -6.39 12.58 0.37
C LYS A 43 -7.59 12.54 -0.60
N SER A 44 -7.69 11.50 -1.41
CA SER A 44 -8.66 11.37 -2.52
C SER A 44 -9.60 10.18 -2.37
N ASN A 45 -9.29 9.20 -1.50
CA ASN A 45 -9.93 7.88 -1.53
C ASN A 45 -10.47 7.39 -0.17
N THR A 46 -10.86 8.28 0.74
CA THR A 46 -11.50 7.91 2.02
C THR A 46 -12.96 7.39 1.85
N THR A 47 -13.34 6.88 0.67
CA THR A 47 -14.72 6.43 0.38
C THR A 47 -14.82 5.09 -0.36
N ARG A 48 -13.85 4.17 -0.23
CA ARG A 48 -14.00 2.79 -0.74
C ARG A 48 -13.01 1.86 -0.02
N THR A 49 -13.35 1.02 0.95
CA THR A 49 -14.60 0.37 1.36
C THR A 49 -14.39 -0.17 2.79
N PRO A 50 -15.43 -0.25 3.63
CA PRO A 50 -15.41 -1.01 4.87
C PRO A 50 -15.46 -2.50 4.54
N ASP A 51 -14.49 -3.30 4.98
CA ASP A 51 -14.71 -4.74 5.14
C ASP A 51 -13.71 -5.35 6.12
N THR A 52 -14.12 -5.43 7.37
CA THR A 52 -13.78 -6.57 8.25
C THR A 52 -14.95 -6.74 9.20
N LEU A 53 -15.91 -7.56 8.75
CA LEU A 53 -16.94 -8.34 9.46
C LEU A 53 -17.73 -7.67 10.62
#